data_AF-A0A0B7IXI3-F1
#
_entry.id   AF-A0A0B7IXI3-F1
#
_cell.length_a   1.000
_cell.length_b   1.000
_cell.length_c   1.000
_cell.angle_alpha   90.00
_cell.angle_beta   90.00
_cell.angle_gamma   90.00
#
_symmetry.space_group_name_H-M   'P 1'
#
loop_
_entity.id
_entity.type
_entity.pdbx_description
1 polymer ?
#
loop_
_entity_poly.entity_id
_entity_poly.type
_entity_poly.pdbx_seq_one_letter_code
_entity_poly.pdbx_strand_id
1 'polypeptide(L)'
;MHNIYKLKFYQILHHRKRYYVGEIDIIALRNKEIVFIEVKARSSKIDDRFVSFNQQRRITRAAEMFLSSNSKYRNYNIRFDL
;
A
#
# COMPACT_ATOMS: atom_id res chain seq x y z
N MET A 1 3.18 -17.09 -15.24
CA MET A 1 4.17 -16.04 -14.88
C MET A 1 3.52 -14.67 -15.09
N HIS A 2 3.05 -14.00 -14.05
CA HIS A 2 2.61 -12.58 -14.17
C HIS A 2 3.00 -11.82 -12.90
N ASN A 3 4.30 -11.60 -12.71
CA ASN A 3 4.80 -10.73 -11.64
C ASN A 3 5.00 -9.33 -12.23
N ILE A 4 3.98 -8.48 -12.14
CA ILE A 4 4.03 -7.10 -12.67
C ILE A 4 4.16 -6.09 -11.53
N TYR A 5 5.20 -6.23 -10.71
CA TYR A 5 5.61 -5.18 -9.77
C TYR A 5 7.08 -4.87 -9.97
N LYS A 6 7.43 -4.35 -11.16
CA LYS A 6 8.73 -3.68 -11.33
C LYS A 6 8.63 -2.26 -10.77
N LEU A 7 8.54 -2.15 -9.46
CA LEU A 7 8.68 -0.89 -8.74
C LEU A 7 10.17 -0.52 -8.72
N LYS A 8 10.68 0.02 -9.84
CA LYS A 8 12.08 0.44 -9.94
C LYS A 8 12.37 1.46 -8.83
N PHE A 9 13.48 1.27 -8.11
CA PHE A 9 13.93 2.12 -6.99
C PHE A 9 13.04 2.07 -5.73
N TYR A 10 12.16 1.08 -5.62
CA TYR A 10 11.48 0.78 -4.36
C TYR A 10 12.06 -0.47 -3.73
N GLN A 11 12.31 -0.42 -2.43
CA GLN A 11 12.49 -1.60 -1.61
C GLN A 11 11.12 -2.08 -1.14
N ILE A 12 10.73 -3.30 -1.49
CA ILE A 12 9.51 -3.90 -0.93
C ILE A 12 9.78 -4.30 0.52
N LEU A 13 8.96 -3.80 1.44
CA LEU A 13 9.01 -4.15 2.85
C LEU A 13 8.09 -5.33 3.15
N HIS A 14 6.88 -5.33 2.57
CA HIS A 14 5.90 -6.41 2.75
C HIS A 14 5.03 -6.61 1.50
N HIS A 15 4.62 -7.87 1.31
CA HIS A 15 3.52 -8.25 0.43
C HIS A 15 2.34 -8.73 1.27
N ARG A 16 1.11 -8.35 0.88
CA ARG A 16 -0.18 -8.75 1.51
C ARG A 16 -0.16 -8.64 3.03
N LYS A 17 0.17 -7.45 3.55
CA LYS A 17 0.21 -7.21 4.98
C LYS A 17 -1.21 -7.07 5.52
N ARG A 18 -1.64 -8.04 6.31
CA ARG A 18 -2.97 -8.09 6.93
C ARG A 18 -2.95 -7.56 8.37
N TYR A 19 -3.99 -6.78 8.67
CA TYR A 19 -4.39 -6.36 10.00
C TYR A 19 -5.88 -6.64 10.18
N TYR A 20 -6.36 -6.67 11.42
CA TYR A 20 -7.78 -6.89 11.68
C TYR A 20 -8.67 -5.76 11.12
N VAL A 21 -8.10 -4.57 10.90
CA VAL A 21 -8.79 -3.39 10.35
C VAL A 21 -8.70 -3.25 8.82
N GLY A 22 -7.85 -4.02 8.15
CA GLY A 22 -7.55 -3.82 6.74
C GLY A 22 -6.36 -4.63 6.23
N GLU A 23 -6.16 -4.63 4.91
CA GLU A 23 -5.03 -5.27 4.24
C GLU A 23 -4.34 -4.22 3.36
N ILE A 24 -3.03 -4.38 3.14
CA ILE A 24 -2.24 -3.61 2.19
C ILE A 24 -1.52 -4.59 1.30
N ASP A 25 -1.76 -4.52 -0.02
CA ASP A 25 -1.15 -5.46 -0.96
C ASP A 25 0.37 -5.34 -1.01
N ILE A 26 0.90 -4.12 -1.05
CA ILE A 26 2.35 -3.88 -1.05
C ILE A 26 2.67 -2.70 -0.14
N ILE A 27 3.65 -2.88 0.74
CA ILE A 27 4.29 -1.79 1.47
C ILE A 27 5.69 -1.64 0.91
N ALA A 28 6.01 -0.47 0.39
CA ALA A 28 7.28 -0.18 -0.25
C ALA A 28 7.96 1.04 0.36
N LEU A 29 9.27 1.11 0.21
CA LEU A 29 10.11 2.21 0.65
C LEU A 29 10.89 2.78 -0.53
N ARG A 30 10.90 4.10 -0.67
CA ARG A 30 11.78 4.81 -1.60
C ARG A 30 12.34 6.06 -0.90
N ASN A 31 13.65 6.10 -0.70
CA ASN A 31 14.30 7.17 0.07
C ASN A 31 13.64 7.35 1.46
N LYS A 32 13.09 8.53 1.75
CA LYS A 32 12.31 8.83 2.97
C LYS A 32 10.81 8.86 2.70
N GLU A 33 10.31 7.96 1.87
CA GLU A 33 8.90 7.83 1.53
C GLU A 33 8.45 6.37 1.71
N ILE A 34 7.44 6.15 2.55
CA ILE A 34 6.71 4.88 2.66
C ILE A 34 5.50 4.96 1.73
N VAL A 35 5.35 3.94 0.89
CA VAL A 35 4.27 3.84 -0.08
C VAL A 35 3.42 2.62 0.22
N PHE A 36 2.12 2.85 0.44
CA PHE A 36 1.12 1.82 0.61
C PHE A 36 0.36 1.67 -0.71
N ILE A 37 0.46 0.50 -1.32
CA ILE A 37 -0.04 0.25 -2.67
C ILE A 37 -1.13 -0.81 -2.60
N GLU A 38 -2.27 -0.51 -3.19
CA GLU A 38 -3.31 -1.48 -3.52
C GLU A 38 -3.14 -1.92 -4.98
N VAL A 39 -3.19 -3.22 -5.26
CA VAL A 39 -3.04 -3.69 -6.64
C VAL A 39 -4.39 -3.95 -7.27
N LYS A 40 -4.64 -3.30 -8.39
CA LYS A 40 -5.81 -3.59 -9.24
C LYS A 40 -5.50 -4.64 -10.30
N ALA A 41 -6.42 -5.57 -10.49
CA ALA A 41 -6.31 -6.59 -11.52
C ALA A 41 -6.67 -6.01 -12.90
N ARG A 42 -5.79 -6.22 -13.91
CA ARG A 42 -5.92 -5.66 -15.27
C ARG A 42 -7.22 -5.95 -16.01
N SER A 43 -8.01 -6.95 -15.59
CA SER A 43 -9.29 -7.28 -16.22
C SER A 43 -10.44 -6.35 -15.81
N SER A 44 -10.29 -5.56 -14.75
CA SER A 44 -11.31 -4.66 -14.21
C SER A 44 -11.25 -3.27 -14.86
N LYS A 45 -11.50 -3.19 -16.18
CA LYS A 45 -11.40 -1.89 -16.90
C LYS A 45 -12.45 -0.84 -16.50
N ILE A 46 -13.54 -1.24 -15.84
CA ILE A 46 -14.68 -0.36 -15.56
C ILE A 46 -14.64 0.21 -14.13
N ASP A 47 -14.13 -0.54 -13.14
CA ASP A 47 -14.19 -0.16 -11.72
C ASP A 47 -12.85 0.41 -11.19
N ASP A 48 -11.75 0.26 -11.93
CA ASP A 48 -10.41 0.66 -11.48
C ASP A 48 -10.20 2.18 -11.30
N ARG A 49 -11.13 3.02 -11.76
CA ARG A 49 -11.04 4.48 -11.61
C ARG A 49 -11.61 5.00 -10.30
N PHE A 50 -12.39 4.20 -9.56
CA PHE A 50 -13.03 4.65 -8.33
C PHE A 50 -12.58 3.80 -7.15
N VAL A 51 -11.79 4.40 -6.26
CA VAL A 51 -11.48 3.78 -4.97
C VAL A 51 -12.62 4.09 -4.02
N SER A 52 -13.36 3.06 -3.60
CA SER A 52 -14.49 3.24 -2.68
C SER A 52 -14.04 3.85 -1.34
N PHE A 53 -14.91 4.62 -0.69
CA PHE A 53 -14.64 5.19 0.63
C PHE A 53 -14.26 4.10 1.66
N ASN A 54 -14.87 2.92 1.56
CA ASN A 54 -14.54 1.80 2.43
C ASN A 54 -13.12 1.26 2.19
N GLN A 55 -12.67 1.22 0.93
CA GLN A 55 -11.31 0.78 0.60
C GLN A 55 -10.28 1.79 1.09
N GLN A 56 -10.50 3.09 0.86
CA GLN A 56 -9.66 4.16 1.43
C GLN A 56 -9.58 4.06 2.95
N ARG A 57 -10.71 3.87 3.64
CA ARG A 57 -10.73 3.74 5.10
C ARG A 57 -9.96 2.51 5.59
N ARG A 58 -10.07 1.37 4.91
CA ARG A 58 -9.37 0.13 5.28
C ARG A 58 -7.85 0.26 5.12
N ILE A 59 -7.39 0.81 4.01
CA ILE A 59 -5.96 0.96 3.75
C ILE A 59 -5.32 2.02 4.65
N THR A 60 -6.02 3.13 4.94
CA THR A 60 -5.56 4.13 5.91
C THR A 60 -5.38 3.53 7.30
N ARG A 61 -6.35 2.77 7.80
CA ARG A 61 -6.24 2.12 9.12
C ARG A 61 -5.12 1.08 9.19
N ALA A 62 -4.94 0.31 8.12
CA ALA A 62 -3.84 -0.63 8.04
C ALA A 62 -2.48 0.10 8.02
N ALA A 63 -2.39 1.25 7.34
CA ALA A 63 -1.18 2.07 7.31
C ALA A 63 -0.87 2.69 8.68
N GLU A 64 -1.87 3.19 9.40
CA GLU A 64 -1.73 3.67 10.78
C GLU A 64 -1.19 2.56 11.70
N MET A 65 -1.74 1.35 11.62
CA MET A 65 -1.23 0.20 12.37
C MET A 65 0.22 -0.14 12.02
N PHE A 66 0.57 -0.11 10.73
CA PHE A 66 1.94 -0.33 10.29
C PHE A 66 2.90 0.73 10.87
N LEU A 67 2.55 2.02 10.77
CA LEU A 67 3.40 3.10 11.25
C LEU A 67 3.54 3.11 12.78
N SER A 68 2.46 2.80 13.51
CA SER A 68 2.49 2.72 14.97
C SER A 68 3.47 1.66 15.50
N SER A 69 3.62 0.55 14.76
CA SER A 69 4.54 -0.55 15.10
C SER A 69 5.94 -0.37 14.52
N ASN A 70 6.17 0.66 13.71
CA ASN A 70 7.44 0.91 13.01
C ASN A 70 7.90 2.37 13.17
N SER A 71 8.25 2.75 14.40
CA SER A 71 8.67 4.10 14.77
C SER A 71 9.81 4.68 13.94
N LYS A 72 10.66 3.83 13.33
CA LYS A 72 11.73 4.23 12.39
C LYS A 72 11.24 5.02 11.17
N TYR A 73 9.96 4.91 10.82
CA TYR A 73 9.36 5.63 9.69
C TYR A 73 8.62 6.92 10.08
N ARG A 74 8.68 7.35 11.35
CA ARG A 74 7.94 8.52 11.85
C ARG A 74 8.18 9.82 11.08
N ASN A 75 9.38 9.99 10.53
CA ASN A 75 9.79 11.19 9.79
C ASN A 75 9.81 10.97 8.26
N TYR A 76 9.14 9.93 7.77
CA TYR A 76 9.08 9.60 6.35
C TYR A 76 7.80 10.18 5.78
N ASN A 77 7.85 10.61 4.52
CA ASN A 77 6.66 10.94 3.74
C ASN A 77 5.81 9.69 3.56
N ILE A 78 4.49 9.88 3.50
CA ILE A 78 3.54 8.81 3.31
C ILE A 78 2.83 9.04 1.98
N ARG A 79 2.78 8.00 1.15
CA ARG A 79 2.01 8.00 -0.09
C ARG A 79 1.10 6.78 -0.17
N PHE A 80 -0.08 6.98 -0.72
CA PHE A 80 -1.02 5.91 -1.05
C PHE A 80 -1.17 5.84 -2.57
N ASP A 81 -0.86 4.68 -3.14
CA ASP A 81 -1.10 4.38 -4.56
C ASP A 81 -2.30 3.42 -4.61
N LEU A 82 -3.51 3.98 -4.79
CA LEU A 82 -4.80 3.29 -4.65
C LEU A 82 -5.50 2.94 -5.96
#